data_AF-A0ABD3N5K9-F1
#
_entry.id   AF-A0ABD3N5K9-F1
#
_cell.length_a   1.000
_cell.length_b   1.000
_cell.length_c   1.000
_cell.angle_alpha   90.00
_cell.angle_beta   90.00
_cell.angle_gamma   90.00
#
_symmetry.space_group_name_H-M   'P 1'
#
loop_
_entity.id
_entity.type
_entity.pdbx_description
1 polymer ?
#
loop_
_entity_poly.entity_id
_entity_poly.type
_entity_poly.pdbx_seq_one_letter_code
_entity_poly.pdbx_strand_id
1 'polypeptide(L)'
;MASIQPSLLLTLLLSLLLSCTTLASPSTKKRHEEYESKLANALTHYASHIGSVTTSSHQALLEEDGTMHELEFAAMAIANEMNRLSLIRYRLGLDDDEEEEEEESEPNSQLDTADIEKEAMIKDSLDPEEWYAYSYWELHAYFSCAAEFIKSKPIPTPERWNDLRSFYHEFVQQDLQDWPLQNENEPRSYIYTDVSYDPPMEPFQSGFKGRGLKANRRIEKGELVFRATNNTIIFTHGHTWRKFLFALYERHGEEEHQLDSETTCDVLVWSWIQRLVPRGPLVIVMDLDNGSLMNEGREDEGWEDPNVKCGKEDWCDFEYYAIKDIEVGEEILCDYREFAMLNAWVDMGL
;
A
#
# COMPACT_ATOMS: atom_id res chain seq x y z
N MET A 1 -36.47 -12.56 -12.63
CA MET A 1 -35.06 -12.24 -12.94
C MET A 1 -34.73 -12.88 -14.28
N ALA A 2 -34.14 -12.13 -15.22
CA ALA A 2 -33.81 -12.68 -16.53
C ALA A 2 -32.51 -13.49 -16.42
N SER A 3 -32.58 -14.79 -16.74
CA SER A 3 -31.41 -15.67 -16.82
C SER A 3 -30.54 -15.21 -17.99
N ILE A 4 -29.36 -14.65 -17.70
CA ILE A 4 -28.34 -14.41 -18.73
C ILE A 4 -27.86 -15.78 -19.19
N GLN A 5 -28.01 -16.08 -20.49
CA GLN A 5 -27.52 -17.35 -21.02
C GLN A 5 -25.98 -17.37 -20.96
N PRO A 6 -25.34 -18.47 -20.51
CA PRO A 6 -23.88 -18.60 -20.46
C PRO A 6 -23.18 -18.31 -21.79
N SER A 7 -23.88 -18.56 -22.91
CA SER A 7 -23.41 -18.22 -24.25
C SER A 7 -23.28 -16.71 -24.47
N LEU A 8 -24.12 -15.88 -23.84
CA LEU A 8 -24.10 -14.43 -23.95
C LEU A 8 -22.89 -13.84 -23.21
N LEU A 9 -22.58 -14.36 -22.02
CA LEU A 9 -21.43 -13.95 -21.22
C LEU A 9 -20.11 -14.28 -21.92
N LEU A 10 -20.00 -15.48 -22.50
CA LEU A 10 -18.85 -15.88 -23.30
C LEU A 10 -18.67 -15.00 -24.54
N THR A 11 -19.77 -14.62 -25.19
CA THR A 11 -19.75 -13.73 -26.36
C THR A 11 -19.30 -12.33 -25.98
N LEU A 12 -19.74 -11.82 -24.82
CA LEU A 12 -19.31 -10.52 -24.28
C LEU A 12 -17.81 -10.51 -23.95
N LEU A 13 -17.32 -11.54 -23.27
CA LEU A 13 -15.89 -11.71 -22.96
C LEU A 13 -15.03 -11.80 -24.23
N LEU A 14 -15.46 -12.56 -25.23
CA LEU A 14 -14.77 -12.64 -26.53
C LEU A 14 -14.80 -11.28 -27.26
N SER A 15 -15.91 -10.55 -27.23
CA SER A 15 -16.00 -9.24 -27.88
C SER A 15 -15.09 -8.18 -27.25
N LEU A 16 -14.97 -8.17 -25.91
CA LEU A 16 -14.04 -7.31 -25.16
C LEU A 16 -12.57 -7.62 -25.48
N LEU A 17 -12.24 -8.91 -25.66
CA LEU A 17 -10.90 -9.35 -26.07
C LEU A 17 -10.58 -8.92 -27.50
N LEU A 18 -11.54 -9.05 -28.44
CA LEU A 18 -11.35 -8.65 -29.83
C LEU A 18 -11.17 -7.12 -29.98
N SER A 19 -11.85 -6.30 -29.18
CA SER A 19 -11.65 -4.83 -29.19
C SER A 19 -10.26 -4.39 -28.72
N CYS A 20 -9.52 -5.23 -28.00
CA CYS A 20 -8.17 -4.91 -27.54
C CYS A 20 -7.10 -5.05 -28.66
N THR A 21 -7.44 -5.62 -29.81
CA THR A 21 -6.46 -6.00 -30.85
C THR A 21 -6.15 -4.90 -31.88
N THR A 22 -6.91 -3.80 -31.89
CA THR A 22 -6.84 -2.80 -32.97
C THR A 22 -5.83 -1.67 -32.77
N LEU A 23 -4.99 -1.69 -31.72
CA LEU A 23 -4.13 -0.54 -31.38
C LEU A 23 -2.63 -0.86 -31.14
N ALA A 24 -2.14 -2.05 -31.48
CA ALA A 24 -0.73 -2.40 -31.19
C ALA A 24 0.27 -2.01 -32.31
N SER A 25 1.32 -1.29 -31.93
CA SER A 25 2.51 -0.99 -32.76
C SER A 25 3.22 -2.27 -33.28
N PRO A 26 3.87 -2.25 -34.47
CA PRO A 26 4.54 -3.41 -35.05
C PRO A 26 5.65 -4.06 -34.18
N SER A 27 6.25 -3.33 -33.24
CA SER A 27 7.38 -3.81 -32.42
C SER A 27 6.94 -4.66 -31.21
N THR A 28 5.71 -4.52 -30.75
CA THR A 28 5.15 -5.27 -29.59
C THR A 28 4.38 -6.53 -29.98
N LYS A 29 4.07 -6.66 -31.28
CA LYS A 29 3.19 -7.69 -31.85
C LYS A 29 3.55 -9.14 -31.45
N LYS A 30 4.84 -9.50 -31.46
CA LYS A 30 5.27 -10.88 -31.17
C LYS A 30 5.08 -11.29 -29.70
N ARG A 31 5.30 -10.36 -28.76
CA ARG A 31 5.06 -10.60 -27.32
C ARG A 31 3.56 -10.62 -27.02
N HIS A 32 2.80 -9.78 -27.73
CA HIS A 32 1.34 -9.73 -27.65
C HIS A 32 0.69 -11.04 -28.14
N GLU A 33 1.12 -11.56 -29.30
CA GLU A 33 0.63 -12.84 -29.86
C GLU A 33 0.91 -14.04 -28.92
N GLU A 34 2.08 -14.07 -28.26
CA GLU A 34 2.40 -15.12 -27.28
C GLU A 34 1.54 -15.01 -26.03
N TYR A 35 1.24 -13.79 -25.59
CA TYR A 35 0.39 -13.53 -24.44
C TYR A 35 -1.09 -13.88 -24.72
N GLU A 36 -1.61 -13.49 -25.87
CA GLU A 36 -2.97 -13.84 -26.33
C GLU A 36 -3.15 -15.36 -26.41
N SER A 37 -2.15 -16.08 -26.92
CA SER A 37 -2.19 -17.54 -26.98
C SER A 37 -2.27 -18.17 -25.58
N LYS A 38 -1.52 -17.63 -24.60
CA LYS A 38 -1.57 -18.11 -23.20
C LYS A 38 -2.92 -17.82 -22.54
N LEU A 39 -3.46 -16.62 -22.74
CA LEU A 39 -4.76 -16.22 -22.19
C LEU A 39 -5.92 -17.02 -22.81
N ALA A 40 -5.92 -17.20 -24.14
CA ALA A 40 -6.91 -18.00 -24.84
C ALA A 40 -6.91 -19.47 -24.38
N ASN A 41 -5.71 -20.04 -24.14
CA ASN A 41 -5.58 -21.40 -23.61
C ASN A 41 -6.10 -21.50 -22.16
N ALA A 42 -5.79 -20.51 -21.31
CA ALA A 42 -6.29 -20.47 -19.93
C ALA A 42 -7.82 -20.36 -19.87
N LEU A 43 -8.42 -19.49 -20.69
CA LEU A 43 -9.86 -19.33 -20.79
C LEU A 43 -10.55 -20.57 -21.36
N THR A 44 -9.94 -21.23 -22.36
CA THR A 44 -10.45 -22.50 -22.92
C THR A 44 -10.42 -23.60 -21.86
N HIS A 45 -9.35 -23.69 -21.07
CA HIS A 45 -9.23 -24.64 -19.98
C HIS A 45 -10.30 -24.38 -18.90
N TYR A 46 -10.50 -23.12 -18.52
CA TYR A 46 -11.53 -22.72 -17.55
C TYR A 46 -12.95 -23.00 -18.04
N ALA A 47 -13.27 -22.68 -19.29
CA ALA A 47 -14.57 -22.98 -19.91
C ALA A 47 -14.83 -24.50 -19.99
N SER A 48 -13.79 -25.31 -20.26
CA SER A 48 -13.90 -26.77 -20.23
C SER A 48 -14.18 -27.31 -18.83
N HIS A 49 -13.62 -26.66 -17.79
CA HIS A 49 -13.84 -27.02 -16.41
C HIS A 49 -15.29 -26.75 -15.98
N ILE A 50 -15.82 -25.56 -16.31
CA ILE A 50 -17.24 -25.22 -16.07
C ILE A 50 -18.19 -26.15 -16.86
N GLY A 51 -17.84 -26.49 -18.10
CA GLY A 51 -18.59 -27.46 -18.91
C GLY A 51 -18.64 -28.87 -18.28
N SER A 52 -17.57 -29.29 -17.61
CA SER A 52 -17.51 -30.58 -16.91
C SER A 52 -18.33 -30.58 -15.61
N VAL A 53 -18.34 -29.46 -14.88
CA VAL A 53 -19.12 -29.28 -13.64
C VAL A 53 -20.62 -29.25 -13.95
N THR A 54 -21.03 -28.62 -15.04
CA THR A 54 -22.44 -28.52 -15.46
C THR A 54 -23.00 -29.81 -16.08
N THR A 55 -22.16 -30.66 -16.68
CA THR A 55 -22.58 -31.96 -17.22
C THR A 55 -22.61 -33.07 -16.17
N SER A 56 -21.79 -32.99 -15.11
CA SER A 56 -21.81 -33.92 -13.99
C SER A 56 -22.94 -33.64 -12.97
N SER A 57 -23.48 -32.43 -12.93
CA SER A 57 -24.48 -32.00 -11.94
C SER A 57 -25.91 -31.98 -12.46
N HIS A 58 -26.14 -32.24 -13.75
CA HIS A 58 -27.49 -32.18 -14.33
C HIS A 58 -28.44 -33.32 -13.89
N GLN A 59 -28.01 -34.19 -12.96
CA GLN A 59 -28.82 -35.26 -12.38
C GLN A 59 -29.03 -35.14 -10.86
N ALA A 60 -28.51 -34.10 -10.22
CA ALA A 60 -28.80 -33.79 -8.82
C ALA A 60 -28.71 -32.27 -8.62
N LEU A 61 -29.83 -31.64 -8.24
CA LEU A 61 -29.99 -30.36 -7.55
C LEU A 61 -31.10 -29.51 -8.18
N LEU A 62 -32.31 -29.73 -7.67
CA LEU A 62 -33.33 -28.71 -7.50
C LEU A 62 -33.36 -28.35 -6.01
N GLU A 63 -32.32 -27.67 -5.51
CA GLU A 63 -32.39 -26.91 -4.25
C GLU A 63 -31.65 -25.59 -4.48
N GLU A 64 -32.44 -24.52 -4.55
CA GLU A 64 -32.04 -23.13 -4.75
C GLU A 64 -31.43 -22.59 -3.45
N ASP A 65 -30.13 -22.29 -3.44
CA ASP A 65 -29.48 -21.25 -2.60
C ASP A 65 -27.93 -21.25 -2.74
N GLY A 66 -27.32 -22.30 -3.29
CA GLY A 66 -25.85 -22.39 -3.42
C GLY A 66 -25.21 -21.67 -4.62
N THR A 67 -25.99 -21.29 -5.64
CA THR A 67 -25.44 -20.83 -6.93
C THR A 67 -25.09 -19.34 -6.97
N MET A 68 -25.66 -18.52 -6.08
CA MET A 68 -25.39 -17.07 -6.07
C MET A 68 -23.99 -16.77 -5.54
N HIS A 69 -23.54 -17.52 -4.52
CA HIS A 69 -22.23 -17.31 -3.90
C HIS A 69 -21.07 -17.72 -4.81
N GLU A 70 -21.22 -18.77 -5.61
CA GLU A 70 -20.20 -19.18 -6.59
C GLU A 70 -20.06 -18.16 -7.74
N LEU A 71 -21.16 -17.50 -8.13
CA LEU A 71 -21.16 -16.45 -9.14
C LEU A 71 -20.50 -15.15 -8.63
N GLU A 72 -20.71 -14.79 -7.35
CA GLU A 72 -20.03 -13.66 -6.71
C GLU A 72 -18.52 -13.89 -6.62
N PHE A 73 -18.09 -15.10 -6.21
CA PHE A 73 -16.67 -15.46 -6.20
C PHE A 73 -16.03 -15.42 -7.60
N ALA A 74 -16.75 -15.91 -8.62
CA ALA A 74 -16.27 -15.86 -10.00
C ALA A 74 -16.17 -14.42 -10.53
N ALA A 75 -17.15 -13.56 -10.21
CA ALA A 75 -17.12 -12.14 -10.60
C ALA A 75 -15.96 -11.40 -9.94
N MET A 76 -15.69 -11.69 -8.65
CA MET A 76 -14.59 -11.10 -7.91
C MET A 76 -13.22 -11.55 -8.44
N ALA A 77 -13.08 -12.84 -8.80
CA ALA A 77 -11.87 -13.35 -9.43
C ALA A 77 -11.61 -12.72 -10.81
N ILE A 78 -12.67 -12.48 -11.60
CA ILE A 78 -12.57 -11.80 -12.90
C ILE A 78 -12.19 -10.33 -12.71
N ALA A 79 -12.81 -9.62 -11.76
CA ALA A 79 -12.47 -8.23 -11.46
C ALA A 79 -11.00 -8.09 -11.03
N ASN A 80 -10.51 -9.01 -10.18
CA ASN A 80 -9.10 -9.05 -9.79
C ASN A 80 -8.16 -9.29 -10.97
N GLU A 81 -8.50 -10.20 -11.88
CA GLU A 81 -7.67 -10.42 -13.07
C GLU A 81 -7.73 -9.23 -14.04
N MET A 82 -8.87 -8.55 -14.18
CA MET A 82 -8.99 -7.32 -14.97
C MET A 82 -8.15 -6.17 -14.40
N ASN A 83 -8.15 -5.98 -13.07
CA ASN A 83 -7.26 -5.02 -12.41
C ASN A 83 -5.79 -5.37 -12.62
N ARG A 84 -5.43 -6.65 -12.49
CA ARG A 84 -4.08 -7.14 -12.78
C ARG A 84 -3.66 -6.88 -14.24
N LEU A 85 -4.58 -7.05 -15.20
CA LEU A 85 -4.35 -6.77 -16.62
C LEU A 85 -4.19 -5.28 -16.91
N SER A 86 -4.98 -4.42 -16.27
CA SER A 86 -4.82 -2.96 -16.34
C SER A 86 -3.44 -2.53 -15.81
N LEU A 87 -2.99 -3.12 -14.69
CA LEU A 87 -1.65 -2.88 -14.15
C LEU A 87 -0.53 -3.33 -15.09
N ILE A 88 -0.73 -4.43 -15.83
CA ILE A 88 0.23 -4.91 -16.83
C ILE A 88 0.29 -3.96 -18.04
N ARG A 89 -0.83 -3.37 -18.48
CA ARG A 89 -0.82 -2.35 -19.55
C ARG A 89 -0.04 -1.12 -19.16
N TYR A 90 -0.30 -0.61 -17.96
CA TYR A 90 0.45 0.50 -17.37
C TYR A 90 1.96 0.18 -17.33
N ARG A 91 2.34 -1.02 -16.88
CA ARG A 91 3.75 -1.46 -16.86
C ARG A 91 4.41 -1.61 -18.24
N LEU A 92 3.63 -1.83 -19.28
CA LEU A 92 4.14 -2.00 -20.64
C LEU A 92 4.16 -0.68 -21.44
N GLY A 93 3.76 0.44 -20.83
CA GLY A 93 3.67 1.74 -21.50
C GLY A 93 2.73 1.68 -22.71
N LEU A 94 1.69 0.84 -22.67
CA LEU A 94 0.78 0.63 -23.80
C LEU A 94 -0.33 1.67 -23.89
N ASP A 95 -0.41 2.58 -22.91
CA ASP A 95 -1.41 3.65 -22.87
C ASP A 95 -0.80 5.03 -23.22
N ASP A 96 0.53 5.13 -23.42
CA ASP A 96 1.25 6.40 -23.64
C ASP A 96 2.02 6.38 -24.99
N ASP A 97 1.30 6.49 -26.11
CA ASP A 97 1.87 6.82 -27.42
C ASP A 97 1.69 8.34 -27.75
N GLU A 98 1.55 9.19 -26.72
CA GLU A 98 1.74 10.64 -26.90
C GLU A 98 3.23 10.94 -26.69
N GLU A 99 3.93 11.25 -27.80
CA GLU A 99 5.28 11.83 -27.80
C GLU A 99 5.23 13.18 -27.04
N GLU A 100 5.33 13.15 -25.71
CA GLU A 100 5.57 14.34 -24.90
C GLU A 100 7.01 14.80 -25.14
N GLU A 101 7.16 16.00 -25.68
CA GLU A 101 8.44 16.69 -25.77
C GLU A 101 8.99 16.84 -24.33
N GLU A 102 10.14 16.24 -24.05
CA GLU A 102 10.88 16.38 -22.79
C GLU A 102 11.34 17.83 -22.63
N GLU A 103 10.44 18.71 -22.18
CA GLU A 103 10.80 20.02 -21.66
C GLU A 103 11.57 19.77 -20.36
N GLU A 104 12.84 20.21 -20.33
CA GLU A 104 13.68 20.27 -19.12
C GLU A 104 13.01 21.21 -18.09
N SER A 105 11.94 20.72 -17.46
CA SER A 105 11.30 21.39 -16.34
C SER A 105 12.20 21.15 -15.13
N GLU A 106 12.68 22.24 -14.54
CA GLU A 106 13.31 22.17 -13.22
C GLU A 106 12.38 21.37 -12.29
N PRO A 107 12.91 20.51 -11.40
CA PRO A 107 12.11 19.70 -10.50
C PRO A 107 11.38 20.63 -9.51
N ASN A 108 10.25 21.15 -9.94
CA ASN A 108 9.39 21.99 -9.16
C ASN A 108 8.61 21.03 -8.26
N SER A 109 9.15 20.76 -7.07
CA SER A 109 8.60 19.87 -6.04
C SER A 109 7.28 20.39 -5.43
N GLN A 110 6.54 21.22 -6.16
CA GLN A 110 5.21 21.65 -5.76
C GLN A 110 4.27 20.53 -6.20
N LEU A 111 3.86 19.70 -5.23
CA LEU A 111 2.59 18.97 -5.33
C LEU A 111 1.57 19.91 -5.97
N ASP A 112 1.16 19.55 -7.18
CA ASP A 112 0.37 20.45 -8.01
C ASP A 112 -1.06 20.48 -7.46
N THR A 113 -1.72 21.63 -7.58
CA THR A 113 -3.16 21.74 -7.48
C THR A 113 -3.91 20.64 -8.24
N ALA A 114 -3.32 20.10 -9.31
CA ALA A 114 -3.82 18.93 -10.03
C ALA A 114 -3.98 17.66 -9.17
N ASP A 115 -3.07 17.38 -8.24
CA ASP A 115 -3.17 16.21 -7.35
C ASP A 115 -4.32 16.36 -6.34
N ILE A 116 -4.53 17.58 -5.83
CA ILE A 116 -5.69 17.88 -4.97
C ILE A 116 -6.98 17.66 -5.75
N GLU A 117 -7.08 18.18 -6.97
CA GLU A 117 -8.27 18.05 -7.81
C GLU A 117 -8.56 16.57 -8.14
N LYS A 118 -7.51 15.80 -8.46
CA LYS A 118 -7.61 14.37 -8.73
C LYS A 118 -8.10 13.59 -7.50
N GLU A 119 -7.52 13.82 -6.33
CA GLU A 119 -7.99 13.19 -5.09
C GLU A 119 -9.44 13.57 -4.76
N ALA A 120 -9.82 14.84 -4.96
CA ALA A 120 -11.19 15.29 -4.74
C ALA A 120 -12.17 14.56 -5.67
N MET A 121 -11.83 14.39 -6.95
CA MET A 121 -12.65 13.64 -7.91
C MET A 121 -12.80 12.16 -7.52
N ILE A 122 -11.71 11.51 -7.07
CA ILE A 122 -11.76 10.13 -6.59
C ILE A 122 -12.66 10.06 -5.35
N LYS A 123 -12.43 10.93 -4.36
CA LYS A 123 -13.22 10.99 -3.13
C LYS A 123 -14.71 11.15 -3.38
N ASP A 124 -15.10 12.04 -4.30
CA ASP A 124 -16.50 12.28 -4.66
C ASP A 124 -17.16 11.06 -5.33
N SER A 125 -16.36 10.12 -5.86
CA SER A 125 -16.84 8.88 -6.48
C SER A 125 -16.93 7.70 -5.52
N LEU A 126 -16.35 7.81 -4.32
CA LEU A 126 -16.35 6.74 -3.33
C LEU A 126 -17.65 6.70 -2.53
N ASP A 127 -18.13 5.50 -2.21
CA ASP A 127 -19.23 5.31 -1.25
C ASP A 127 -18.65 5.15 0.17
N PRO A 128 -18.88 6.11 1.09
CA PRO A 128 -18.39 6.03 2.46
C PRO A 128 -18.76 4.75 3.22
N GLU A 129 -19.87 4.10 2.85
CA GLU A 129 -20.31 2.84 3.48
C GLU A 129 -19.47 1.63 3.00
N GLU A 130 -18.77 1.75 1.87
CA GLU A 130 -17.91 0.72 1.29
C GLU A 130 -16.43 0.90 1.64
N TRP A 131 -16.12 1.67 2.70
CA TRP A 131 -14.74 1.95 3.10
C TRP A 131 -13.87 0.69 3.26
N TYR A 132 -14.46 -0.44 3.66
CA TYR A 132 -13.75 -1.71 3.83
C TYR A 132 -13.18 -2.30 2.52
N ALA A 133 -13.55 -1.75 1.37
CA ALA A 133 -13.08 -2.15 0.05
C ALA A 133 -12.07 -1.17 -0.55
N TYR A 134 -11.85 0.00 0.07
CA TYR A 134 -10.95 1.01 -0.48
C TYR A 134 -9.52 0.50 -0.63
N SER A 135 -8.95 0.75 -1.79
CA SER A 135 -7.53 0.62 -2.06
C SER A 135 -6.71 1.67 -1.35
N TYR A 136 -5.39 1.49 -1.30
CA TYR A 136 -4.41 2.39 -0.73
C TYR A 136 -4.54 3.81 -1.32
N TRP A 137 -4.73 3.91 -2.63
CA TRP A 137 -4.88 5.21 -3.31
C TRP A 137 -6.27 5.84 -3.07
N GLU A 138 -7.31 5.04 -2.92
CA GLU A 138 -8.63 5.54 -2.53
C GLU A 138 -8.63 6.02 -1.08
N LEU A 139 -7.83 5.42 -0.19
CA LEU A 139 -7.62 5.91 1.17
C LEU A 139 -6.92 7.28 1.18
N HIS A 140 -5.87 7.47 0.36
CA HIS A 140 -5.24 8.78 0.15
C HIS A 140 -6.28 9.84 -0.24
N ALA A 141 -7.08 9.54 -1.27
CA ALA A 141 -8.12 10.44 -1.76
C ALA A 141 -9.20 10.72 -0.70
N TYR A 142 -9.70 9.68 -0.03
CA TYR A 142 -10.74 9.79 0.99
C TYR A 142 -10.31 10.72 2.14
N PHE A 143 -9.07 10.57 2.61
CA PHE A 143 -8.50 11.43 3.65
C PHE A 143 -7.96 12.77 3.12
N SER A 144 -7.97 12.98 1.80
CA SER A 144 -7.53 14.20 1.13
C SER A 144 -6.05 14.53 1.39
N CYS A 145 -5.20 13.52 1.28
CA CYS A 145 -3.79 13.60 1.67
C CYS A 145 -2.94 14.52 0.79
N ALA A 146 -3.23 14.68 -0.50
CA ALA A 146 -2.56 15.67 -1.35
C ALA A 146 -2.69 17.09 -0.79
N ALA A 147 -3.88 17.46 -0.31
CA ALA A 147 -4.12 18.76 0.32
C ALA A 147 -3.37 18.92 1.65
N GLU A 148 -3.17 17.83 2.39
CA GLU A 148 -2.36 17.83 3.61
C GLU A 148 -0.86 17.92 3.33
N PHE A 149 -0.36 17.28 2.27
CA PHE A 149 1.08 17.26 1.94
C PHE A 149 1.60 18.58 1.37
N ILE A 150 0.74 19.45 0.84
CA ILE A 150 1.13 20.82 0.43
C ILE A 150 1.39 21.72 1.64
N LYS A 151 0.87 21.38 2.81
CA LYS A 151 1.05 22.18 4.02
C LYS A 151 2.45 21.94 4.59
N SER A 152 3.08 23.01 5.10
CA SER A 152 4.25 22.85 5.96
C SER A 152 3.79 22.26 7.30
N LYS A 153 4.20 21.02 7.56
CA LYS A 153 3.83 20.26 8.76
C LYS A 153 4.85 20.49 9.90
N PRO A 154 4.41 20.77 11.14
CA PRO A 154 5.32 20.89 12.26
C PRO A 154 5.97 19.52 12.57
N ILE A 155 7.14 19.55 13.23
CA ILE A 155 7.74 18.33 13.76
C ILE A 155 6.82 17.78 14.86
N PRO A 156 6.43 16.49 14.82
CA PRO A 156 5.64 15.87 15.87
C PRO A 156 6.28 16.05 17.25
N THR A 157 5.47 16.50 18.21
CA THR A 157 5.90 16.67 19.59
C THR A 157 5.88 15.33 20.34
N PRO A 158 6.62 15.18 21.45
CA PRO A 158 6.50 14.02 22.31
C PRO A 158 5.05 13.75 22.77
N GLU A 159 4.28 14.81 23.01
CA GLU A 159 2.86 14.73 23.36
C GLU A 159 2.04 14.14 22.22
N ARG A 160 2.20 14.60 20.97
CA ARG A 160 1.50 14.04 19.81
C ARG A 160 1.83 12.57 19.61
N TRP A 161 3.08 12.17 19.80
CA TRP A 161 3.46 10.76 19.77
C TRP A 161 2.83 9.93 20.90
N ASN A 162 2.75 10.48 22.11
CA ASN A 162 2.07 9.84 23.23
C ASN A 162 0.57 9.67 22.96
N ASP A 163 -0.08 10.68 22.38
CA ASP A 163 -1.49 10.63 22.00
C ASP A 163 -1.74 9.53 20.97
N LEU A 164 -0.90 9.46 19.92
CA LEU A 164 -1.02 8.43 18.89
C LEU A 164 -0.80 7.01 19.43
N ARG A 165 0.19 6.81 20.31
CA ARG A 165 0.42 5.51 20.98
C ARG A 165 -0.72 5.13 21.91
N SER A 166 -1.23 6.09 22.68
CA SER A 166 -2.37 5.87 23.58
C SER A 166 -3.60 5.47 22.77
N PHE A 167 -3.86 6.18 21.68
CA PHE A 167 -4.92 5.86 20.74
C PHE A 167 -4.78 4.45 20.15
N TYR A 168 -3.59 4.07 19.71
CA TYR A 168 -3.34 2.70 19.22
C TYR A 168 -3.69 1.65 20.28
N HIS A 169 -3.27 1.83 21.53
CA HIS A 169 -3.61 0.89 22.59
C HIS A 169 -5.11 0.81 22.84
N GLU A 170 -5.82 1.94 22.88
CA GLU A 170 -7.28 2.00 22.98
C GLU A 170 -7.95 1.25 21.82
N PHE A 171 -7.51 1.53 20.58
CA PHE A 171 -8.00 0.87 19.37
C PHE A 171 -7.82 -0.65 19.45
N VAL A 172 -6.64 -1.15 19.84
CA VAL A 172 -6.38 -2.58 19.96
C VAL A 172 -7.30 -3.23 21.00
N GLN A 173 -7.52 -2.57 22.14
CA GLN A 173 -8.45 -3.08 23.15
C GLN A 173 -9.88 -3.15 22.62
N GLN A 174 -10.34 -2.11 21.90
CA GLN A 174 -11.67 -2.10 21.29
C GLN A 174 -11.79 -3.18 20.21
N ASP A 175 -10.81 -3.31 19.33
CA ASP A 175 -10.82 -4.30 18.25
C ASP A 175 -10.87 -5.74 18.79
N LEU A 176 -10.14 -6.02 19.88
CA LEU A 176 -10.21 -7.30 20.58
C LEU A 176 -11.56 -7.55 21.27
N GLN A 177 -12.26 -6.51 21.72
CA GLN A 177 -13.61 -6.64 22.29
C GLN A 177 -14.64 -6.92 21.21
N ASP A 178 -14.59 -6.17 20.10
CA ASP A 178 -15.50 -6.36 18.97
C ASP A 178 -15.31 -7.75 18.35
N TRP A 179 -14.04 -8.15 18.18
CA TRP A 179 -13.63 -9.38 17.50
C TRP A 179 -12.60 -10.14 18.35
N PRO A 180 -13.06 -10.89 19.38
CA PRO A 180 -12.17 -11.67 20.23
C PRO A 180 -11.32 -12.64 19.44
N LEU A 181 -10.06 -12.81 19.85
CA LEU A 181 -9.19 -13.85 19.28
C LEU A 181 -9.83 -15.22 19.51
N GLN A 182 -10.03 -15.97 18.44
CA GLN A 182 -10.36 -17.39 18.57
C GLN A 182 -9.10 -18.12 19.02
N ASN A 183 -9.27 -19.16 19.84
CA ASN A 183 -8.14 -19.96 20.32
C ASN A 183 -7.27 -20.38 19.12
N GLU A 184 -5.97 -20.10 19.18
CA GLU A 184 -4.93 -20.36 18.16
C GLU A 184 -4.70 -19.29 17.09
N ASN A 185 -5.50 -18.22 17.01
CA ASN A 185 -5.24 -17.14 16.05
C ASN A 185 -4.12 -16.20 16.53
N GLU A 186 -3.25 -15.82 15.60
CA GLU A 186 -2.29 -14.74 15.83
C GLU A 186 -3.02 -13.40 16.06
N PRO A 187 -2.46 -12.49 16.89
CA PRO A 187 -3.00 -11.15 17.04
C PRO A 187 -3.12 -10.43 15.69
N ARG A 188 -4.25 -9.74 15.47
CA ARG A 188 -4.45 -8.91 14.27
C ARG A 188 -3.53 -7.69 14.23
N SER A 189 -3.13 -7.23 15.40
CA SER A 189 -2.11 -6.21 15.57
C SER A 189 -1.34 -6.41 16.88
N TYR A 190 -0.09 -5.98 16.90
CA TYR A 190 0.78 -6.09 18.07
C TYR A 190 1.98 -5.14 17.98
N ILE A 191 2.64 -4.91 19.12
CA ILE A 191 3.93 -4.22 19.20
C ILE A 191 5.04 -5.23 18.88
N TYR A 192 5.95 -4.88 17.97
CA TYR A 192 6.97 -5.80 17.47
C TYR A 192 7.91 -6.34 18.57
N THR A 193 8.36 -5.49 19.48
CA THR A 193 9.35 -5.83 20.51
C THR A 193 9.12 -5.05 21.80
N ASP A 194 9.64 -5.51 22.93
CA ASP A 194 9.65 -4.78 24.21
C ASP A 194 10.90 -3.92 24.40
N VAL A 195 11.81 -3.94 23.42
CA VAL A 195 13.07 -3.20 23.43
C VAL A 195 12.83 -1.71 23.22
N SER A 196 13.43 -0.89 24.09
CA SER A 196 13.58 0.54 23.88
C SER A 196 14.95 0.82 23.25
N TYR A 197 15.00 1.79 22.34
CA TYR A 197 16.24 2.28 21.74
C TYR A 197 16.19 3.79 21.58
N ASP A 198 17.30 4.46 21.89
CA ASP A 198 17.46 5.91 21.72
C ASP A 198 18.39 6.15 20.52
N PRO A 199 17.84 6.45 19.33
CA PRO A 199 18.63 6.54 18.12
C PRO A 199 19.49 7.82 18.10
N PRO A 200 20.69 7.81 17.47
CA PRO A 200 21.58 8.97 17.39
C PRO A 200 21.14 10.03 16.37
N MET A 201 19.84 10.29 16.30
CA MET A 201 19.21 11.20 15.36
C MET A 201 18.13 12.04 16.05
N GLU A 202 17.86 13.19 15.48
CA GLU A 202 16.79 14.09 15.93
C GLU A 202 15.95 14.57 14.75
N PRO A 203 14.65 14.84 14.95
CA PRO A 203 13.80 15.34 13.89
C PRO A 203 14.16 16.77 13.51
N PHE A 204 14.02 17.09 12.22
CA PHE A 204 14.24 18.43 11.69
C PHE A 204 13.35 18.71 10.46
N GLN A 205 13.36 19.96 9.99
CA GLN A 205 12.71 20.35 8.73
C GLN A 205 13.71 20.19 7.57
N SER A 206 13.46 19.24 6.67
CA SER A 206 14.31 18.86 5.53
C SER A 206 13.95 19.64 4.25
N GLY A 207 13.72 20.94 4.40
CA GLY A 207 13.39 21.82 3.28
C GLY A 207 12.16 21.35 2.50
N PHE A 208 12.34 21.04 1.21
CA PHE A 208 11.26 20.63 0.31
C PHE A 208 10.74 19.20 0.57
N LYS A 209 11.52 18.35 1.26
CA LYS A 209 11.08 17.01 1.66
C LYS A 209 10.12 17.03 2.86
N GLY A 210 9.94 18.20 3.50
CA GLY A 210 9.11 18.36 4.68
C GLY A 210 9.86 17.99 5.96
N ARG A 211 9.43 16.94 6.66
CA ARG A 211 10.07 16.48 7.91
C ARG A 211 11.14 15.45 7.60
N GLY A 212 12.18 15.40 8.41
CA GLY A 212 13.28 14.44 8.25
C GLY A 212 13.93 14.10 9.59
N LEU A 213 14.94 13.24 9.54
CA LEU A 213 15.84 12.95 10.65
C LEU A 213 17.26 13.36 10.29
N LYS A 214 18.00 13.96 11.22
CA LYS A 214 19.42 14.27 11.04
C LYS A 214 20.23 13.72 12.20
N ALA A 215 21.50 13.43 11.98
CA ALA A 215 22.38 12.93 13.02
C ALA A 215 22.57 13.99 14.14
N ASN A 216 22.34 13.61 15.40
CA ASN A 216 22.54 14.51 16.55
C ASN A 216 23.97 14.44 17.13
N ARG A 217 24.76 13.48 16.64
CA ARG A 217 26.18 13.30 16.89
C ARG A 217 26.84 12.67 15.66
N ARG A 218 28.17 12.56 15.66
CA ARG A 218 28.86 11.75 14.66
C ARG A 218 28.46 10.27 14.82
N ILE A 219 28.21 9.60 13.71
CA ILE A 219 27.88 8.17 13.62
C ILE A 219 28.95 7.51 12.77
N GLU A 220 29.58 6.45 13.28
CA GLU A 220 30.62 5.73 12.57
C GLU A 220 30.03 4.77 11.54
N LYS A 221 30.74 4.52 10.43
CA LYS A 221 30.36 3.47 9.48
C LYS A 221 30.16 2.13 10.20
N GLY A 222 29.02 1.49 9.95
CA GLY A 222 28.62 0.20 10.52
C GLY A 222 27.97 0.30 11.89
N GLU A 223 27.83 1.51 12.43
CA GLU A 223 27.10 1.76 13.67
C GLU A 223 25.58 1.60 13.47
N LEU A 224 24.89 1.13 14.51
CA LEU A 224 23.42 1.05 14.53
C LEU A 224 22.84 2.48 14.63
N VAL A 225 21.96 2.83 13.70
CA VAL A 225 21.31 4.14 13.61
C VAL A 225 19.86 4.07 14.04
N PHE A 226 19.15 3.02 13.63
CA PHE A 226 17.76 2.82 13.99
C PHE A 226 17.50 1.34 14.23
N ARG A 227 16.55 1.05 15.12
CA ARG A 227 15.99 -0.29 15.23
C ARG A 227 14.51 -0.20 15.61
N ALA A 228 13.71 -1.17 15.18
CA ALA A 228 12.34 -1.28 15.68
C ALA A 228 12.32 -1.41 17.21
N THR A 229 11.35 -0.75 17.83
CA THR A 229 11.23 -0.62 19.29
C THR A 229 9.83 -1.06 19.76
N ASN A 230 9.54 -0.82 21.04
CA ASN A 230 8.20 -0.89 21.58
C ASN A 230 7.21 0.16 21.03
N ASN A 231 7.65 1.02 20.10
CA ASN A 231 6.78 1.91 19.33
C ASN A 231 6.51 1.40 17.91
N THR A 232 7.20 0.34 17.46
CA THR A 232 6.95 -0.28 16.15
C THR A 232 5.74 -1.19 16.26
N ILE A 233 4.69 -0.88 15.50
CA ILE A 233 3.43 -1.62 15.51
C ILE A 233 3.23 -2.37 14.20
N ILE A 234 2.58 -3.52 14.31
CA ILE A 234 2.35 -4.44 13.21
C ILE A 234 0.86 -4.69 13.09
N PHE A 235 0.36 -4.71 11.85
CA PHE A 235 -0.95 -5.21 11.47
C PHE A 235 -0.77 -6.44 10.57
N THR A 236 -1.37 -7.55 10.94
CA THR A 236 -1.32 -8.81 10.16
C THR A 236 -2.42 -8.88 9.10
N HIS A 237 -3.35 -7.93 9.09
CA HIS A 237 -4.48 -7.87 8.17
C HIS A 237 -4.70 -6.42 7.68
N GLY A 238 -4.81 -6.22 6.36
CA GLY A 238 -5.08 -4.90 5.78
C GLY A 238 -6.41 -4.29 6.25
N HIS A 239 -7.41 -5.14 6.49
CA HIS A 239 -8.71 -4.69 7.03
C HIS A 239 -8.57 -4.02 8.42
N THR A 240 -7.77 -4.58 9.33
CA THR A 240 -7.54 -4.01 10.66
C THR A 240 -6.76 -2.70 10.59
N TRP A 241 -5.76 -2.61 9.71
CA TRP A 241 -5.04 -1.36 9.46
C TRP A 241 -5.96 -0.29 8.89
N ARG A 242 -6.83 -0.64 7.93
CA ARG A 242 -7.83 0.30 7.39
C ARG A 242 -8.80 0.78 8.48
N LYS A 243 -9.32 -0.14 9.31
CA LYS A 243 -10.18 0.22 10.46
C LYS A 243 -9.47 1.20 11.41
N PHE A 244 -8.17 1.01 11.64
CA PHE A 244 -7.35 1.93 12.45
C PHE A 244 -7.26 3.34 11.83
N LEU A 245 -7.04 3.46 10.53
CA LEU A 245 -7.02 4.75 9.83
C LEU A 245 -8.36 5.48 9.94
N PHE A 246 -9.48 4.79 9.74
CA PHE A 246 -10.80 5.38 9.88
C PHE A 246 -11.09 5.82 11.31
N ALA A 247 -10.77 4.98 12.29
CA ALA A 247 -10.92 5.33 13.70
C ALA A 247 -10.05 6.55 14.08
N LEU A 248 -8.85 6.66 13.51
CA LEU A 248 -7.98 7.82 13.70
C LEU A 248 -8.58 9.09 13.08
N TYR A 249 -9.09 8.98 11.85
CA TYR A 249 -9.71 10.08 11.11
C TYR A 249 -11.00 10.58 11.77
N GLU A 250 -11.86 9.68 12.27
CA GLU A 250 -13.11 10.04 12.94
C GLU A 250 -12.87 10.77 14.27
N ARG A 251 -11.71 10.56 14.89
CA ARG A 251 -11.32 11.24 16.13
C ARG A 251 -10.87 12.69 15.92
N HIS A 252 -10.63 13.11 14.67
CA HIS A 252 -10.31 14.51 14.39
C HIS A 252 -11.46 15.42 14.83
N GLY A 253 -11.12 16.46 15.60
CA GLY A 253 -12.07 17.45 16.11
C GLY A 253 -12.50 17.26 17.57
N GLU A 254 -12.04 16.21 18.24
CA GLU A 254 -12.14 16.11 19.70
C GLU A 254 -11.20 17.17 20.33
N GLU A 255 -11.76 18.19 21.00
CA GLU A 255 -11.01 19.34 21.55
C GLU A 255 -9.84 18.95 22.49
N GLU A 256 -9.87 17.73 23.05
CA GLU A 256 -8.87 17.22 23.98
C GLU A 256 -7.64 16.58 23.29
N HIS A 257 -7.71 16.22 22.01
CA HIS A 257 -6.67 15.46 21.32
C HIS A 257 -6.02 16.23 20.17
N GLN A 258 -4.69 16.08 20.01
CA GLN A 258 -3.92 16.72 18.93
C GLN A 258 -3.94 15.92 17.61
N LEU A 259 -4.89 15.00 17.47
CA LEU A 259 -5.02 14.14 16.29
C LEU A 259 -5.91 14.86 15.26
N ASP A 260 -5.31 15.19 14.13
CA ASP A 260 -5.90 15.94 13.03
C ASP A 260 -5.97 15.09 11.75
N SER A 261 -6.57 15.63 10.69
CA SER A 261 -6.57 15.01 9.36
C SER A 261 -5.15 14.71 8.87
N GLU A 262 -4.20 15.60 9.18
CA GLU A 262 -2.77 15.41 8.92
C GLU A 262 -2.24 14.10 9.52
N THR A 263 -2.58 13.77 10.76
CA THR A 263 -2.10 12.56 11.45
C THR A 263 -2.51 11.29 10.72
N THR A 264 -3.73 11.26 10.15
CA THR A 264 -4.18 10.09 9.39
C THR A 264 -3.37 9.90 8.12
N CYS A 265 -3.14 10.98 7.36
CA CYS A 265 -2.30 10.93 6.15
C CYS A 265 -0.84 10.62 6.45
N ASP A 266 -0.33 11.09 7.58
CA ASP A 266 1.01 10.75 8.07
C ASP A 266 1.12 9.25 8.36
N VAL A 267 0.22 8.70 9.17
CA VAL A 267 0.14 7.27 9.49
C VAL A 267 0.02 6.41 8.24
N LEU A 268 -0.76 6.88 7.25
CA LEU A 268 -0.92 6.19 5.98
C LEU A 268 0.40 6.10 5.22
N VAL A 269 1.16 7.20 5.08
CA VAL A 269 2.43 7.23 4.34
C VAL A 269 3.60 6.63 5.13
N TRP A 270 3.57 6.69 6.46
CA TRP A 270 4.55 6.05 7.32
C TRP A 270 4.37 4.54 7.43
N SER A 271 3.28 4.00 6.91
CA SER A 271 3.03 2.57 6.88
C SER A 271 3.68 1.93 5.64
N TRP A 272 4.29 0.76 5.81
CA TRP A 272 4.81 -0.04 4.70
C TRP A 272 4.48 -1.51 4.87
N ILE A 273 4.59 -2.27 3.78
CA ILE A 273 4.40 -3.72 3.81
C ILE A 273 5.73 -4.42 3.72
N GLN A 274 5.94 -5.43 4.56
CA GLN A 274 7.10 -6.32 4.47
C GLN A 274 6.79 -7.71 5.02
N ARG A 275 7.79 -8.60 4.98
CA ARG A 275 7.76 -9.89 5.69
C ARG A 275 8.75 -9.80 6.85
N LEU A 276 8.40 -10.35 8.01
CA LEU A 276 9.26 -10.30 9.21
C LEU A 276 10.32 -11.42 9.21
N VAL A 277 10.05 -12.49 8.48
CA VAL A 277 10.99 -13.59 8.27
C VAL A 277 10.96 -14.02 6.80
N PRO A 278 12.03 -14.63 6.27
CA PRO A 278 12.05 -15.12 4.90
C PRO A 278 10.87 -16.06 4.62
N ARG A 279 10.05 -15.71 3.62
CA ARG A 279 8.80 -16.42 3.24
C ARG A 279 7.70 -16.44 4.31
N GLY A 280 7.82 -15.66 5.39
CA GLY A 280 6.76 -15.46 6.37
C GLY A 280 5.59 -14.65 5.81
N PRO A 281 4.46 -14.51 6.52
CA PRO A 281 3.32 -13.71 6.06
C PRO A 281 3.69 -12.25 5.81
N LEU A 282 2.91 -11.58 4.96
CA LEU A 282 2.97 -10.13 4.79
C LEU A 282 2.35 -9.46 6.01
N VAL A 283 2.93 -8.34 6.41
CA VAL A 283 2.39 -7.49 7.45
C VAL A 283 2.53 -6.03 7.05
N ILE A 284 1.65 -5.18 7.57
CA ILE A 284 1.82 -3.72 7.50
C ILE A 284 2.53 -3.29 8.78
N VAL A 285 3.57 -2.50 8.64
CA VAL A 285 4.41 -2.02 9.75
C VAL A 285 4.40 -0.50 9.75
N MET A 286 4.54 0.09 10.93
CA MET A 286 4.66 1.52 11.14
C MET A 286 5.34 1.80 12.48
N ASP A 287 6.13 2.86 12.56
CA ASP A 287 6.72 3.34 13.80
C ASP A 287 5.90 4.49 14.41
N LEU A 288 5.46 4.34 15.65
CA LEU A 288 4.75 5.40 16.39
C LEU A 288 5.73 6.32 17.15
N ASP A 289 6.81 6.70 16.50
CA ASP A 289 7.83 7.63 17.00
C ASP A 289 8.59 8.32 15.85
N ASN A 290 9.68 9.01 16.19
CA ASN A 290 10.48 9.74 15.22
C ASN A 290 11.08 8.86 14.11
N GLY A 291 11.17 7.53 14.27
CA GLY A 291 11.66 6.62 13.23
C GLY A 291 10.90 6.76 11.90
N SER A 292 9.60 7.05 11.96
CA SER A 292 8.74 7.32 10.80
C SER A 292 9.09 8.57 9.99
N LEU A 293 10.03 9.39 10.47
CA LEU A 293 10.49 10.60 9.79
C LEU A 293 11.78 10.39 8.98
N MET A 294 12.30 9.16 8.90
CA MET A 294 13.45 8.86 8.05
C MET A 294 13.04 9.01 6.58
N ASN A 295 13.76 9.80 5.80
CA ASN A 295 13.43 10.07 4.40
C ASN A 295 14.09 9.08 3.44
N GLU A 296 13.55 9.02 2.22
CA GLU A 296 14.10 8.21 1.15
C GLU A 296 15.40 8.79 0.60
N GLY A 297 16.41 7.94 0.46
CA GLY A 297 17.60 8.18 -0.36
C GLY A 297 17.69 7.14 -1.48
N ARG A 298 18.23 7.52 -2.64
CA ARG A 298 18.44 6.62 -3.78
C ARG A 298 19.79 6.89 -4.43
N GLU A 299 20.40 5.84 -4.97
CA GLU A 299 21.61 5.95 -5.81
C GLU A 299 21.29 6.39 -7.25
N ASP A 300 20.03 6.74 -7.53
CA ASP A 300 19.56 7.16 -8.85
C ASP A 300 19.86 8.66 -9.10
N GLU A 301 20.05 9.06 -10.37
CA GLU A 301 20.32 10.46 -10.72
C GLU A 301 19.21 11.40 -10.22
N GLY A 302 19.60 12.52 -9.61
CA GLY A 302 18.68 13.50 -9.04
C GLY A 302 18.25 13.23 -7.59
N TRP A 303 18.70 12.13 -6.99
CA TRP A 303 18.44 11.80 -5.59
C TRP A 303 19.67 12.02 -4.70
N GLU A 304 19.44 12.18 -3.40
CA GLU A 304 20.49 12.11 -2.41
C GLU A 304 20.76 10.65 -2.04
N ASP A 305 22.04 10.25 -2.06
CA ASP A 305 22.44 8.88 -1.75
C ASP A 305 22.01 8.47 -0.34
N PRO A 306 21.50 7.24 -0.15
CA PRO A 306 21.23 6.72 1.19
C PRO A 306 22.54 6.67 1.99
N ASN A 307 22.47 6.94 3.29
CA ASN A 307 23.60 6.82 4.21
C ASN A 307 23.38 5.78 5.31
N VAL A 308 22.20 5.16 5.31
CA VAL A 308 21.80 4.07 6.17
C VAL A 308 21.17 2.95 5.33
N LYS A 309 21.45 1.71 5.72
CA LYS A 309 20.94 0.49 5.08
C LYS A 309 20.24 -0.39 6.10
N CYS A 310 19.15 -1.06 5.69
CA CYS A 310 18.55 -2.07 6.56
C CYS A 310 19.33 -3.40 6.54
N GLY A 311 19.53 -3.97 7.73
CA GLY A 311 20.25 -5.21 7.97
C GLY A 311 21.77 -5.07 7.80
N LYS A 312 22.51 -6.03 8.37
CA LYS A 312 23.93 -6.25 8.03
C LYS A 312 24.13 -7.20 6.85
N GLU A 313 23.10 -8.01 6.55
CA GLU A 313 23.09 -9.05 5.53
C GLU A 313 22.00 -8.75 4.48
N ASP A 314 21.58 -9.74 3.69
CA ASP A 314 20.58 -9.61 2.63
C ASP A 314 19.11 -9.55 3.16
N TRP A 315 18.94 -9.32 4.47
CA TRP A 315 17.62 -9.31 5.11
C TRP A 315 17.47 -8.13 6.07
N CYS A 316 16.34 -7.44 5.95
CA CYS A 316 15.95 -6.37 6.84
C CYS A 316 15.18 -6.94 8.04
N ASP A 317 15.78 -6.89 9.23
CA ASP A 317 15.19 -7.27 10.51
C ASP A 317 14.81 -6.05 11.37
N PHE A 318 14.52 -4.94 10.70
CA PHE A 318 14.31 -3.61 11.26
C PHE A 318 15.52 -2.97 11.95
N GLU A 319 16.72 -3.50 11.79
CA GLU A 319 17.93 -2.82 12.24
C GLU A 319 18.59 -2.09 11.08
N TYR A 320 18.97 -0.84 11.29
CA TYR A 320 19.47 0.03 10.25
C TYR A 320 20.85 0.54 10.63
N TYR A 321 21.81 0.39 9.72
CA TYR A 321 23.22 0.61 9.96
C TYR A 321 23.78 1.67 9.01
N ALA A 322 24.68 2.52 9.53
CA ALA A 322 25.35 3.52 8.71
C ALA A 322 26.28 2.85 7.68
N ILE A 323 26.17 3.21 6.39
CA ILE A 323 27.03 2.63 5.33
C ILE A 323 28.31 3.44 5.08
N LYS A 324 28.35 4.66 5.64
CA LYS A 324 29.50 5.58 5.69
C LYS A 324 29.52 6.28 7.06
N ASP A 325 30.59 7.01 7.36
CA ASP A 325 30.57 7.93 8.49
C ASP A 325 29.54 9.04 8.19
N ILE A 326 28.73 9.39 9.18
CA ILE A 326 27.70 10.43 9.08
C ILE A 326 28.04 11.55 10.06
N GLU A 327 28.14 12.77 9.54
CA GLU A 327 28.52 13.94 10.34
C GLU A 327 27.32 14.54 11.09
N VAL A 328 27.60 15.30 12.16
CA VAL A 328 26.54 15.98 12.93
C VAL A 328 25.72 16.90 12.02
N GLY A 329 24.41 16.70 12.02
CA GLY A 329 23.46 17.48 11.23
C GLY A 329 23.25 17.00 9.80
N GLU A 330 23.96 15.96 9.34
CA GLU A 330 23.65 15.29 8.07
C GLU A 330 22.31 14.56 8.18
N GLU A 331 21.48 14.66 7.13
CA GLU A 331 20.18 13.97 7.07
C GLU A 331 20.39 12.44 7.01
N ILE A 332 19.56 11.70 7.73
CA ILE A 332 19.53 10.24 7.70
C ILE A 332 18.59 9.81 6.58
N LEU A 333 19.15 9.11 5.60
CA LEU A 333 18.46 8.65 4.40
C LEU A 333 18.62 7.15 4.23
N CYS A 334 17.52 6.45 3.93
CA CYS A 334 17.52 5.04 3.60
C CYS A 334 16.79 4.77 2.28
N ASP A 335 17.17 3.69 1.59
CA ASP A 335 16.46 3.27 0.39
C ASP A 335 15.23 2.44 0.78
N TYR A 336 14.03 3.00 0.60
CA TYR A 336 12.78 2.33 0.98
C TYR A 336 12.58 1.01 0.25
N ARG A 337 13.15 0.84 -0.94
CA ARG A 337 13.04 -0.39 -1.73
C ARG A 337 13.73 -1.58 -1.07
N GLU A 338 14.63 -1.34 -0.12
CA GLU A 338 15.31 -2.41 0.62
C GLU A 338 14.40 -3.17 1.60
N PHE A 339 13.35 -2.52 2.09
CA PHE A 339 12.46 -3.11 3.11
C PHE A 339 10.99 -3.09 2.70
N ALA A 340 10.53 -2.06 1.99
CA ALA A 340 9.13 -1.91 1.60
C ALA A 340 8.82 -2.71 0.33
N MET A 341 7.86 -3.62 0.45
CA MET A 341 7.26 -4.33 -0.67
C MET A 341 6.19 -3.45 -1.33
N LEU A 342 6.60 -2.48 -2.12
CA LEU A 342 5.74 -1.42 -2.70
C LEU A 342 4.49 -1.93 -3.44
N ASN A 343 4.54 -3.12 -4.02
CA ASN A 343 3.41 -3.71 -4.77
C ASN A 343 2.50 -4.61 -3.91
N ALA A 344 2.79 -4.79 -2.63
CA ALA A 344 2.11 -5.78 -1.79
C ALA A 344 0.83 -5.27 -1.13
N TRP A 345 0.43 -4.01 -1.35
CA TRP A 345 -0.83 -3.45 -0.85
C TRP A 345 -2.04 -4.28 -1.32
N VAL A 346 -2.06 -4.65 -2.61
CA VAL A 346 -3.09 -5.53 -3.19
C VAL A 346 -3.13 -6.90 -2.53
N ASP A 347 -1.97 -7.47 -2.20
CA ASP A 347 -1.88 -8.76 -1.50
C ASP A 347 -2.40 -8.68 -0.06
N MET A 348 -2.44 -7.47 0.53
CA MET A 348 -3.02 -7.18 1.84
C MET A 348 -4.51 -6.79 1.76
N GLY A 349 -5.12 -6.82 0.56
CA GLY A 349 -6.51 -6.42 0.32
C GLY A 349 -6.72 -4.91 0.38
N LEU A 350 -5.70 -4.15 -0.02
CA LEU A 350 -5.64 -2.70 -0.13
C LEU A 350 -5.24 -2.29 -1.55
#